data_AF-A0A1H8C4C1-F1
#
_entry.id   AF-A0A1H8C4C1-F1
#
_cell.length_a   1.000
_cell.length_b   1.000
_cell.length_c   1.000
_cell.angle_alpha   90.00
_cell.angle_beta   90.00
_cell.angle_gamma   90.00
#
_symmetry.space_group_name_H-M   'P 1'
#
loop_
_entity.id
_entity.type
_entity.pdbx_description
1 polymer ?
#
loop_
_entity_poly.entity_id
_entity_poly.type
_entity_poly.pdbx_seq_one_letter_code
_entity_poly.pdbx_strand_id
1 'polypeptide(L)'
;MKTKNFKYILAAGLVCCGLTTTFSSCGDVLDEQPRSQFDPTYFNTKAGIEGGLTSLYAHLRYFYGNGYYLNSLETGTDEYTYAQSADGNFKDADLSGVGSLTPTSSVAGGAWGTLFANINTCSGVIENGETAGIDPALLAEAYFFRGFDYFILVQTYGGVPLDLGAGEL
;
A
#
# COMPACT_ATOMS: atom_id res chain seq x y z
N MET A 1 -39.74 -20.31 63.79
CA MET A 1 -40.17 -19.88 62.44
C MET A 1 -39.08 -19.12 61.69
N LYS A 2 -37.83 -19.64 61.58
CA LYS A 2 -36.69 -18.94 60.93
C LYS A 2 -35.89 -19.78 59.90
N THR A 3 -36.18 -21.08 59.77
CA THR A 3 -35.39 -22.02 58.94
C THR A 3 -35.80 -22.08 57.46
N LYS A 4 -37.00 -21.59 57.10
CA LYS A 4 -37.45 -21.56 55.69
C LYS A 4 -36.67 -20.53 54.87
N ASN A 5 -36.40 -19.34 55.41
CA ASN A 5 -35.74 -18.25 54.69
C ASN A 5 -34.26 -18.55 54.35
N PHE A 6 -33.57 -19.34 55.17
CA PHE A 6 -32.17 -19.71 54.93
C PHE A 6 -31.99 -20.62 53.71
N LYS A 7 -32.94 -21.53 53.46
CA LYS A 7 -32.93 -22.40 52.27
C LYS A 7 -33.16 -21.61 50.98
N TYR A 8 -34.01 -20.57 51.02
CA TYR A 8 -34.25 -19.69 49.87
C TYR A 8 -33.06 -18.77 49.58
N ILE A 9 -32.33 -18.32 50.60
CA ILE A 9 -31.10 -17.51 50.44
C ILE A 9 -29.97 -18.37 49.83
N LEU A 10 -29.79 -19.61 50.27
CA LEU A 10 -28.84 -20.56 49.68
C LEU A 10 -29.19 -20.92 48.23
N ALA A 11 -30.48 -21.14 47.94
CA ALA A 11 -30.94 -21.41 46.58
C ALA A 11 -30.76 -20.20 45.65
N ALA A 12 -31.06 -18.99 46.12
CA ALA A 12 -30.83 -17.75 45.37
C ALA A 12 -29.35 -17.49 45.12
N GLY A 13 -28.47 -17.76 46.10
CA GLY A 13 -27.02 -17.66 45.92
C GLY A 13 -26.47 -18.66 44.89
N LEU A 14 -26.98 -19.89 44.86
CA LEU A 14 -26.57 -20.91 43.89
C LEU A 14 -27.04 -20.58 42.47
N VAL A 15 -28.23 -19.99 42.31
CA VAL A 15 -28.74 -19.52 41.02
C VAL A 15 -27.97 -18.29 40.53
N CYS A 16 -27.63 -17.35 41.42
CA CYS A 16 -26.80 -16.19 41.05
C CYS A 16 -25.36 -16.59 40.67
N CYS A 17 -24.74 -17.55 41.35
CA CYS A 17 -23.42 -18.08 40.96
C CYS A 17 -23.46 -18.95 39.68
N GLY A 18 -24.60 -19.58 39.38
CA GLY A 18 -24.78 -20.31 38.12
C GLY A 18 -25.03 -19.39 36.91
N LEU A 19 -25.58 -18.19 37.13
CA LEU A 19 -25.81 -17.20 36.08
C LEU A 19 -24.52 -16.47 35.65
N THR A 20 -23.49 -16.40 36.50
CA THR A 20 -22.23 -15.72 36.17
C THR A 20 -21.29 -16.57 35.31
N THR A 21 -21.46 -17.89 35.28
CA THR A 21 -20.63 -18.78 34.44
C THR A 21 -21.11 -18.86 32.99
N THR A 22 -22.33 -18.40 32.69
CA THR A 22 -22.87 -18.35 31.31
C THR A 22 -22.48 -17.08 30.55
N PHE A 23 -21.79 -16.13 31.19
CA PHE A 23 -21.20 -14.94 30.55
C PHE A 23 -19.72 -15.11 30.16
N SER A 24 -19.24 -16.36 30.05
CA SER A 24 -17.95 -16.63 29.41
C SER A 24 -18.06 -16.24 27.93
N SER A 25 -17.65 -15.00 27.66
CA SER A 25 -17.59 -14.35 26.35
C SER A 25 -16.98 -15.28 25.30
N CYS A 26 -17.73 -15.60 24.25
CA CYS A 26 -17.21 -16.23 23.06
C CYS A 26 -16.38 -15.17 22.30
N GLY A 27 -15.13 -14.97 22.72
CA GLY A 27 -14.21 -14.00 22.10
C GLY A 27 -13.77 -14.44 20.71
N ASP A 28 -13.47 -15.73 20.56
CA ASP A 28 -12.88 -16.32 19.36
C ASP A 28 -13.77 -16.21 18.10
N VAL A 29 -15.08 -15.94 18.24
CA VAL A 29 -15.97 -15.73 17.08
C VAL A 29 -15.74 -14.39 16.38
N LEU A 30 -15.15 -13.42 17.09
CA LEU A 30 -14.81 -12.10 16.56
C LEU A 30 -13.36 -12.02 16.07
N ASP A 31 -12.56 -13.07 16.31
CA ASP A 31 -11.19 -13.18 15.80
C ASP A 31 -11.20 -13.65 14.35
N GLU A 32 -11.54 -12.75 13.43
CA GLU A 32 -11.52 -13.01 12.00
C GLU A 32 -10.09 -13.18 11.50
N GLN A 33 -9.83 -14.30 10.81
CA GLN A 33 -8.55 -14.54 10.13
C GLN A 33 -8.70 -14.19 8.64
N PRO A 34 -7.92 -13.25 8.09
CA PRO A 34 -7.98 -12.93 6.68
C PRO A 34 -7.55 -14.13 5.84
N ARG A 35 -8.46 -14.62 4.98
CA ARG A 35 -8.22 -15.81 4.14
C ARG A 35 -7.82 -15.49 2.70
N SER A 36 -8.14 -14.28 2.24
CA SER A 36 -7.96 -13.84 0.85
C SER A 36 -6.98 -12.68 0.69
N GLN A 37 -6.54 -12.09 1.80
CA GLN A 37 -5.63 -10.94 1.82
C GLN A 37 -4.47 -11.23 2.75
N PHE A 38 -3.30 -10.67 2.42
CA PHE A 38 -2.16 -10.72 3.31
C PHE A 38 -2.41 -9.79 4.50
N ASP A 39 -2.22 -10.34 5.69
CA ASP A 39 -2.16 -9.54 6.91
C ASP A 39 -0.86 -8.70 6.91
N PRO A 40 -0.85 -7.46 7.43
CA PRO A 40 0.36 -6.64 7.50
C PRO A 40 1.54 -7.35 8.18
N THR A 41 1.28 -8.25 9.13
CA THR A 41 2.33 -9.05 9.79
C THR A 41 3.06 -10.00 8.84
N TYR A 42 2.46 -10.37 7.71
CA TYR A 42 3.14 -11.15 6.67
C TYR A 42 4.39 -10.43 6.16
N PHE A 43 4.35 -9.09 6.12
CA PHE A 43 5.48 -8.26 5.73
C PHE A 43 6.57 -8.14 6.80
N ASN A 44 6.47 -8.87 7.91
CA ASN A 44 7.57 -9.08 8.86
C ASN A 44 8.28 -10.42 8.63
N THR A 45 7.77 -11.25 7.72
CA THR A 45 8.38 -12.56 7.39
C THR A 45 9.37 -12.40 6.25
N LYS A 46 10.41 -13.24 6.24
CA LYS A 46 11.39 -13.30 5.14
C LYS A 46 10.71 -13.44 3.76
N ALA A 47 9.73 -14.33 3.64
CA ALA A 47 9.00 -14.54 2.40
C ALA A 47 8.18 -13.30 1.97
N GLY A 48 7.56 -12.60 2.93
CA GLY A 48 6.85 -11.35 2.65
C GLY A 48 7.78 -10.26 2.13
N ILE A 49 8.96 -10.10 2.73
CA ILE A 49 9.96 -9.14 2.29
C ILE A 49 10.52 -9.50 0.91
N GLU A 50 10.86 -10.77 0.67
CA GLU A 50 11.32 -11.24 -0.65
C GLU A 50 10.24 -11.04 -1.74
N GLY A 51 8.95 -11.20 -1.37
CA GLY A 51 7.82 -10.86 -2.22
C GLY A 51 7.74 -9.36 -2.53
N GLY A 52 7.95 -8.51 -1.52
CA GLY A 52 8.07 -7.06 -1.69
C GLY A 52 9.20 -6.68 -2.66
N LEU A 53 10.38 -7.26 -2.47
CA LEU A 53 11.53 -7.04 -3.36
C LEU A 53 11.23 -7.49 -4.80
N THR A 54 10.60 -8.65 -4.97
CA THR A 54 10.15 -9.14 -6.28
C THR A 54 9.16 -8.16 -6.92
N SER A 55 8.25 -7.58 -6.13
CA SER A 55 7.30 -6.56 -6.59
C SER A 55 8.03 -5.29 -7.07
N LEU A 56 9.13 -4.89 -6.43
CA LEU A 56 9.93 -3.73 -6.88
C LEU A 56 10.47 -3.95 -8.30
N TYR A 57 10.96 -5.15 -8.64
CA TYR A 57 11.34 -5.43 -10.03
C TYR A 57 10.15 -5.48 -10.97
N ALA A 58 9.04 -6.08 -10.54
CA ALA A 58 7.83 -6.17 -11.35
C ALA A 58 7.25 -4.78 -11.68
N HIS A 59 7.40 -3.81 -10.77
CA HIS A 59 6.89 -2.45 -10.98
C HIS A 59 7.49 -1.79 -12.22
N LEU A 60 8.77 -2.04 -12.53
CA LEU A 60 9.42 -1.49 -13.73
C LEU A 60 8.66 -1.87 -15.00
N ARG A 61 8.16 -3.12 -15.07
CA ARG A 61 7.34 -3.58 -16.20
C ARG A 61 6.03 -2.81 -16.26
N TYR A 62 5.37 -2.58 -15.13
CA TYR A 62 4.10 -1.86 -15.10
C TYR A 62 4.27 -0.38 -15.44
N PHE A 63 5.38 0.22 -15.00
CA PHE A 63 5.66 1.63 -15.22
C PHE A 63 6.18 1.92 -16.63
N TYR A 64 7.21 1.21 -17.09
CA TYR A 64 7.84 1.41 -18.41
C TYR A 64 7.19 0.62 -19.54
N GLY A 65 6.48 -0.47 -19.24
CA GLY A 65 5.94 -1.37 -20.25
C GLY A 65 4.62 -0.89 -20.89
N ASN A 66 4.09 0.24 -20.47
CA ASN A 66 2.86 0.83 -21.01
C ASN A 66 3.17 2.09 -21.83
N GLY A 67 2.29 2.41 -22.78
CA GLY A 67 2.47 3.57 -23.65
C GLY A 67 2.16 4.92 -23.00
N TYR A 68 1.51 4.95 -21.83
CA TYR A 68 1.16 6.20 -21.14
C TYR A 68 2.39 6.88 -20.55
N TYR A 69 3.29 6.13 -19.93
CA TYR A 69 4.51 6.75 -19.40
C TYR A 69 5.43 7.23 -20.52
N LEU A 70 5.56 6.46 -21.61
CA LEU A 70 6.27 6.93 -22.81
C LEU A 70 5.64 8.23 -23.35
N ASN A 71 4.30 8.30 -23.41
CA ASN A 71 3.59 9.50 -23.82
C ASN A 71 3.89 10.69 -22.91
N SER A 72 4.00 10.49 -21.59
CA SER A 72 4.39 11.54 -20.64
C SER A 72 5.80 12.10 -20.84
N LEU A 73 6.69 11.36 -21.50
CA LEU A 73 8.09 11.76 -21.70
C LEU A 73 8.35 12.34 -23.09
N GLU A 74 7.70 11.79 -24.12
CA GLU A 74 8.07 12.08 -25.52
C GLU A 74 7.05 12.98 -26.23
N THR A 75 5.76 12.89 -25.89
CA THR A 75 4.72 13.66 -26.60
C THR A 75 4.77 15.12 -26.17
N GLY A 76 4.56 16.05 -27.12
CA GLY A 76 4.74 17.48 -26.88
C GLY A 76 6.13 18.00 -27.21
N THR A 77 6.98 17.16 -27.81
CA THR A 77 8.26 17.50 -28.45
C THR A 77 8.08 17.67 -29.96
N ASP A 78 9.13 18.04 -30.71
CA ASP A 78 9.11 18.06 -32.18
C ASP A 78 9.30 16.68 -32.82
N GLU A 79 9.61 15.65 -32.04
CA GLU A 79 9.78 14.27 -32.51
C GLU A 79 8.50 13.42 -32.47
N TYR A 80 7.57 13.71 -31.56
CA TYR A 80 6.37 12.89 -31.33
C TYR A 80 5.08 13.70 -31.21
N THR A 81 4.01 13.20 -31.86
CA THR A 81 2.65 13.76 -31.79
C THR A 81 1.58 12.68 -31.66
N TYR A 82 0.33 13.09 -31.42
CA TYR A 82 -0.82 12.22 -31.29
C TYR A 82 -1.18 11.48 -32.60
N ALA A 83 -1.65 10.23 -32.48
CA ALA A 83 -2.12 9.44 -33.61
C ALA A 83 -3.57 9.77 -34.02
N GLN A 84 -4.01 9.29 -35.19
CA GLN A 84 -5.33 9.59 -35.77
C GLN A 84 -6.52 9.30 -34.82
N SER A 85 -6.42 8.26 -33.99
CA SER A 85 -7.47 7.85 -33.04
C SER A 85 -7.23 8.33 -31.60
N ALA A 86 -6.33 9.27 -31.39
CA ALA A 86 -6.01 9.76 -30.05
C ALA A 86 -7.20 10.47 -29.38
N ASP A 87 -7.36 10.22 -28.09
CA ASP A 87 -8.27 10.93 -27.18
C ASP A 87 -7.49 11.91 -26.29
N GLY A 88 -8.12 12.40 -25.22
CA GLY A 88 -7.51 13.32 -24.26
C GLY A 88 -6.25 12.77 -23.60
N ASN A 89 -6.08 11.44 -23.48
CA ASN A 89 -4.90 10.87 -22.84
C ASN A 89 -3.60 11.18 -23.60
N PHE A 90 -3.68 11.35 -24.92
CA PHE A 90 -2.52 11.66 -25.76
C PHE A 90 -2.56 13.09 -26.28
N LYS A 91 -3.75 13.63 -26.58
CA LYS A 91 -3.91 15.01 -27.07
C LYS A 91 -3.57 16.06 -26.02
N ASP A 92 -3.86 15.80 -24.74
CA ASP A 92 -3.53 16.76 -23.67
C ASP A 92 -2.01 16.89 -23.47
N ALA A 93 -1.26 15.82 -23.75
CA ALA A 93 0.20 15.81 -23.66
C ALA A 93 0.89 16.41 -24.90
N ASP A 94 0.16 16.69 -25.99
CA ASP A 94 0.76 17.10 -27.28
C ASP A 94 1.20 18.57 -27.34
N LEU A 95 0.69 19.42 -26.44
CA LEU A 95 1.07 20.84 -26.31
C LEU A 95 0.96 21.72 -27.58
N SER A 96 0.50 21.19 -28.72
CA SER A 96 0.27 21.94 -29.96
C SER A 96 -1.00 22.80 -29.94
N GLY A 97 -1.80 22.69 -28.87
CA GLY A 97 -3.11 23.32 -28.73
C GLY A 97 -4.30 22.44 -29.14
N VAL A 98 -4.06 21.19 -29.56
CA VAL A 98 -5.11 20.20 -29.87
C VAL A 98 -5.86 19.69 -28.63
N GLY A 99 -5.20 19.67 -27.47
CA GLY A 99 -5.74 19.22 -26.19
C GLY A 99 -5.62 20.30 -25.11
N SER A 100 -6.04 19.95 -23.89
CA SER A 100 -6.01 20.87 -22.76
C SER A 100 -5.42 20.17 -21.55
N LEU A 101 -4.15 20.42 -21.26
CA LEU A 101 -3.51 19.89 -20.07
C LEU A 101 -4.12 20.50 -18.81
N THR A 102 -4.68 19.65 -17.95
CA THR A 102 -5.28 20.03 -16.67
C THR A 102 -4.71 19.16 -15.54
N PRO A 103 -4.91 19.53 -14.26
CA PRO A 103 -4.52 18.68 -13.14
C PRO A 103 -5.17 17.28 -13.15
N THR A 104 -6.28 17.10 -13.88
CA THR A 104 -6.99 15.82 -14.02
C THR A 104 -6.60 15.03 -15.27
N SER A 105 -5.73 15.57 -16.13
CA SER A 105 -5.25 14.84 -17.31
C SER A 105 -4.42 13.64 -16.86
N SER A 106 -4.55 12.49 -17.55
CA SER A 106 -3.90 11.23 -17.16
C SER A 106 -2.38 11.35 -17.08
N VAL A 107 -1.79 12.08 -18.02
CA VAL A 107 -0.35 12.37 -18.08
C VAL A 107 0.18 13.09 -16.83
N ALA A 108 -0.66 13.89 -16.15
CA ALA A 108 -0.26 14.65 -14.97
C ALA A 108 -0.14 13.76 -13.72
N GLY A 109 -1.01 12.76 -13.57
CA GLY A 109 -1.11 11.94 -12.34
C GLY A 109 -0.42 10.57 -12.41
N GLY A 110 -0.09 10.06 -13.60
CA GLY A 110 0.34 8.67 -13.80
C GLY A 110 1.57 8.27 -12.99
N ALA A 111 2.65 9.07 -13.07
CA ALA A 111 3.88 8.79 -12.34
C ALA A 111 3.69 8.94 -10.82
N TRP A 112 3.01 10.00 -10.39
CA TRP A 112 2.69 10.24 -8.98
C TRP A 112 1.98 9.03 -8.34
N GLY A 113 0.87 8.59 -8.94
CA GLY A 113 0.04 7.52 -8.37
C GLY A 113 0.74 6.17 -8.32
N THR A 114 1.69 5.92 -9.23
CA THR A 114 2.41 4.64 -9.29
C THR A 114 3.62 4.62 -8.35
N LEU A 115 4.45 5.66 -8.38
CA LEU A 115 5.76 5.65 -7.74
C LEU A 115 5.67 5.78 -6.21
N PHE A 116 4.73 6.54 -5.66
CA PHE A 116 4.59 6.62 -4.20
C PHE A 116 4.19 5.28 -3.56
N ALA A 117 3.40 4.46 -4.24
CA ALA A 117 3.07 3.10 -3.76
C ALA A 117 4.29 2.17 -3.76
N ASN A 118 5.18 2.31 -4.76
CA ASN A 118 6.44 1.56 -4.80
C ASN A 118 7.44 2.05 -3.76
N ILE A 119 7.54 3.36 -3.53
CA ILE A 119 8.32 3.97 -2.45
C ILE A 119 7.89 3.42 -1.09
N ASN A 120 6.58 3.34 -0.84
CA ASN A 120 6.06 2.74 0.40
C ASN A 120 6.49 1.27 0.55
N THR A 121 6.41 0.50 -0.55
CA THR A 121 6.90 -0.89 -0.57
C THR A 121 8.40 -0.97 -0.26
N CYS A 122 9.21 -0.10 -0.86
CA CYS A 122 10.64 -0.01 -0.58
C CYS A 122 10.90 0.28 0.90
N SER A 123 10.21 1.26 1.47
CA SER A 123 10.36 1.66 2.87
C SER A 123 10.06 0.49 3.81
N GLY A 124 8.98 -0.27 3.59
CA GLY A 124 8.70 -1.43 4.43
C GLY A 124 9.70 -2.59 4.23
N VAL A 125 10.22 -2.82 3.01
CA VAL A 125 11.31 -3.79 2.78
C VAL A 125 12.56 -3.40 3.57
N ILE A 126 12.90 -2.12 3.56
CA ILE A 126 14.06 -1.57 4.26
C ILE A 126 13.88 -1.66 5.78
N GLU A 127 12.72 -1.27 6.29
CA GLU A 127 12.40 -1.24 7.73
C GLU A 127 12.41 -2.65 8.35
N ASN A 128 11.78 -3.61 7.68
CA ASN A 128 11.57 -4.95 8.24
C ASN A 128 12.63 -5.97 7.81
N GLY A 129 13.39 -5.67 6.75
CA GLY A 129 14.28 -6.63 6.10
C GLY A 129 15.45 -7.09 6.96
N GLU A 130 16.03 -6.21 7.78
CA GLU A 130 17.13 -6.59 8.69
C GLU A 130 16.64 -7.60 9.74
N THR A 131 15.52 -7.31 10.39
CA THR A 131 14.89 -8.20 11.39
C THR A 131 14.49 -9.55 10.78
N ALA A 132 14.05 -9.55 9.51
CA ALA A 132 13.69 -10.75 8.77
C ALA A 132 14.90 -11.57 8.26
N GLY A 133 16.13 -11.11 8.48
CA GLY A 133 17.35 -11.81 8.06
C GLY A 133 17.57 -11.80 6.55
N ILE A 134 17.19 -10.70 5.88
CA ILE A 134 17.48 -10.46 4.48
C ILE A 134 18.93 -10.02 4.31
N ASP A 135 19.57 -10.49 3.23
CA ASP A 135 20.95 -10.11 2.91
C ASP A 135 21.04 -8.59 2.68
N PRO A 136 22.00 -7.87 3.30
CA PRO A 136 22.21 -6.45 3.06
C PRO A 136 22.35 -6.07 1.57
N ALA A 137 22.87 -6.97 0.72
CA ALA A 137 22.94 -6.76 -0.71
C ALA A 137 21.54 -6.65 -1.35
N LEU A 138 20.57 -7.45 -0.91
CA LEU A 138 19.19 -7.38 -1.38
C LEU A 138 18.48 -6.13 -0.83
N LEU A 139 18.79 -5.69 0.39
CA LEU A 139 18.27 -4.44 0.92
C LEU A 139 18.79 -3.23 0.14
N ALA A 140 20.04 -3.28 -0.34
CA ALA A 140 20.61 -2.23 -1.20
C ALA A 140 19.81 -2.04 -2.50
N GLU A 141 19.21 -3.10 -3.05
CA GLU A 141 18.33 -3.00 -4.21
C GLU A 141 17.06 -2.20 -3.89
N ALA A 142 16.44 -2.40 -2.72
CA ALA A 142 15.30 -1.59 -2.28
C ALA A 142 15.67 -0.12 -2.07
N TYR A 143 16.86 0.17 -1.54
CA TYR A 143 17.38 1.55 -1.47
C TYR A 143 17.56 2.17 -2.86
N PHE A 144 18.09 1.41 -3.82
CA PHE A 144 18.21 1.84 -5.21
C PHE A 144 16.84 2.18 -5.79
N PHE A 145 15.86 1.29 -5.68
CA PHE A 145 14.51 1.53 -6.18
C PHE A 145 13.86 2.75 -5.56
N ARG A 146 13.95 2.92 -4.23
CA ARG A 146 13.41 4.12 -3.57
C ARG A 146 14.05 5.40 -4.11
N GLY A 147 15.36 5.41 -4.28
CA GLY A 147 16.08 6.55 -4.86
C GLY A 147 15.73 6.80 -6.33
N PHE A 148 15.58 5.73 -7.10
CA PHE A 148 15.19 5.77 -8.51
C PHE A 148 13.78 6.33 -8.71
N ASP A 149 12.82 5.86 -7.92
CA ASP A 149 11.44 6.34 -7.94
C ASP A 149 11.38 7.84 -7.57
N TYR A 150 12.11 8.25 -6.54
CA TYR A 150 12.25 9.66 -6.19
C TYR A 150 12.90 10.50 -7.29
N PHE A 151 13.93 9.97 -7.94
CA PHE A 151 14.59 10.65 -9.04
C PHE A 151 13.61 10.94 -10.19
N ILE A 152 12.79 9.97 -10.57
CA ILE A 152 11.76 10.15 -11.60
C ILE A 152 10.72 11.20 -11.17
N LEU A 153 10.25 11.13 -9.91
CA LEU A 153 9.31 12.10 -9.38
C LEU A 153 9.88 13.52 -9.41
N VAL A 154 11.14 13.71 -9.01
CA VAL A 154 11.79 15.02 -9.00
C VAL A 154 12.02 15.55 -10.40
N GLN A 155 12.40 14.70 -11.35
CA GLN A 155 12.53 15.11 -12.75
C GLN A 155 11.20 15.54 -13.36
N THR A 156 10.10 14.90 -12.96
CA THR A 156 8.77 15.16 -13.53
C THR A 156 8.08 16.36 -12.89
N TYR A 157 8.13 16.46 -11.56
CA TYR A 157 7.32 17.40 -10.78
C TYR A 157 8.13 18.49 -10.06
N GLY A 158 9.47 18.37 -10.05
CA GLY A 158 10.33 19.22 -9.23
C GLY A 158 10.30 18.81 -7.76
N GLY A 159 9.94 19.72 -6.86
CA GLY A 159 9.89 19.42 -5.44
C GLY A 159 8.74 18.47 -5.09
N VAL A 160 9.06 17.31 -4.51
CA VAL A 160 8.07 16.32 -4.06
C VAL A 160 8.22 16.02 -2.56
N PRO A 161 7.16 15.57 -1.87
CA PRO A 161 7.27 15.11 -0.48
C PRO A 161 8.28 13.98 -0.36
N LEU A 162 9.22 14.14 0.57
CA LEU A 162 10.19 13.10 0.92
C LEU A 162 9.66 12.31 2.11
N ASP A 163 9.34 11.05 1.87
CA ASP A 163 8.92 10.08 2.88
C ASP A 163 9.88 8.88 2.85
N LEU A 164 10.65 8.76 3.93
CA LEU A 164 11.63 7.68 4.07
C LEU A 164 11.12 6.55 4.99
N GLY A 165 9.81 6.52 5.27
CA GLY A 165 9.17 5.54 6.16
C GLY A 165 9.02 6.03 7.60
N ALA A 166 8.96 7.35 7.82
CA ALA A 166 8.88 7.93 9.17
C ALA A 166 7.78 9.00 9.34
N GLY A 167 6.97 9.25 8.31
CA GLY A 167 5.94 10.30 8.35
C GLY A 167 4.53 9.74 8.58
N GLU A 168 3.77 10.38 9.48
CA GLU A 168 2.32 10.37 9.34
C GLU A 168 1.96 11.21 8.10
N LEU A 169 1.16 10.64 7.20
CA LEU A 169 0.56 11.36 6.06
C LEU A 169 -0.64 12.19 6.51
#